data_AF-A0A0Q6MJL8-F1
#
_entry.id   AF-A0A0Q6MJL8-F1
#
_cell.length_a   1.000
_cell.length_b   1.000
_cell.length_c   1.000
_cell.angle_alpha   90.00
_cell.angle_beta   90.00
_cell.angle_gamma   90.00
#
_symmetry.space_group_name_H-M   'P 1'
#
loop_
_entity.id
_entity.type
_entity.pdbx_description
1 polymer ?
#
loop_
_entity_poly.entity_id
_entity_poly.type
_entity_poly.pdbx_seq_one_letter_code
_entity_poly.pdbx_strand_id
1 'polypeptide(L)'
;MQEPAESNSLNALAMRLRRLTSVPPLMCVEFLRPLSEHERIRYVEYAESSGLSLFIDPIELDPEIMPVVAAVRERAGRLRDDGQFGRGMGTGGRLHAWMKGELAQQHGIQWRTPPEMNPGVAFD
;
A
#
# COMPACT_ATOMS: atom_id res chain seq x y z
N MET A 1 24.94 24.76 -2.53
CA MET A 1 23.69 24.57 -1.77
C MET A 1 22.63 24.23 -2.80
N GLN A 2 22.17 22.98 -2.81
CA GLN A 2 21.21 22.47 -3.79
C GLN A 2 19.80 22.78 -3.27
N GLU A 3 18.94 23.32 -4.12
CA GLU A 3 17.62 23.80 -3.74
C GLU A 3 16.68 22.64 -3.37
N PRO A 4 16.06 22.65 -2.17
CA PRO A 4 15.16 21.57 -1.73
C PRO A 4 13.88 21.45 -2.56
N ALA A 5 13.53 22.48 -3.33
CA ALA A 5 12.25 22.56 -4.06
C ALA A 5 12.14 21.58 -5.25
N GLU A 6 13.23 21.26 -5.95
CA GLU A 6 13.17 20.33 -7.09
C GLU A 6 13.05 18.86 -6.65
N SER A 7 13.66 18.51 -5.52
CA SER A 7 13.71 17.14 -4.98
C SER A 7 12.34 16.61 -4.54
N ASN A 8 11.43 17.52 -4.15
CA ASN A 8 10.09 17.19 -3.68
C ASN A 8 9.01 17.42 -4.74
N SER A 9 9.38 17.80 -5.96
CA SER A 9 8.43 17.90 -7.06
C SER A 9 7.74 16.54 -7.31
N LEU A 10 6.48 16.56 -7.75
CA LEU A 10 5.70 15.34 -8.05
C LEU A 10 6.46 14.41 -9.00
N ASN A 11 7.12 14.96 -10.01
CA ASN A 11 7.90 14.19 -10.98
C ASN A 11 9.17 13.59 -10.35
N ALA A 12 9.88 14.33 -9.50
CA ALA A 12 11.04 13.81 -8.80
C ALA A 12 10.65 12.66 -7.85
N LEU A 13 9.57 12.83 -7.08
CA LEU A 13 9.02 11.80 -6.20
C LEU A 13 8.55 10.56 -6.97
N ALA A 14 7.85 10.74 -8.10
CA ALA A 14 7.45 9.62 -8.95
C ALA A 14 8.65 8.86 -9.52
N MET A 15 9.72 9.57 -9.91
CA MET A 15 10.94 8.94 -10.39
C MET A 15 11.73 8.22 -9.29
N ARG A 16 11.61 8.63 -8.03
CA ARG A 16 12.16 7.89 -6.88
C ARG A 16 11.36 6.62 -6.64
N LEU A 17 10.03 6.71 -6.56
CA LEU A 17 9.14 5.57 -6.38
C LEU A 17 9.32 4.51 -7.50
N ARG A 18 9.43 4.95 -8.75
CA ARG A 18 9.68 4.09 -9.92
C ARG A 18 11.03 3.35 -9.88
N ARG A 19 12.01 3.77 -9.07
CA ARG A 19 13.25 3.00 -8.89
C ARG A 19 13.06 1.80 -7.97
N LEU A 20 12.05 1.86 -7.10
CA LEU A 20 11.72 0.82 -6.13
C LEU A 20 10.68 -0.14 -6.69
N THR A 21 9.65 0.42 -7.33
CA THR A 21 8.57 -0.32 -7.96
C THR A 21 8.88 -0.51 -9.44
N SER A 22 8.71 -1.71 -10.00
CA SER A 22 8.85 -1.93 -11.46
C SER A 22 7.72 -1.28 -12.30
N VAL A 23 6.99 -0.34 -11.70
CA VAL A 23 5.82 0.34 -12.25
C VAL A 23 6.26 1.51 -13.16
N PRO A 24 5.57 1.76 -14.30
CA PRO A 24 5.90 2.89 -15.17
C PRO A 24 5.85 4.25 -14.47
N PRO A 25 6.70 5.23 -14.87
CA PRO A 25 6.72 6.57 -14.27
C PRO A 25 5.36 7.26 -14.27
N LEU A 26 4.58 7.13 -15.37
CA LEU A 26 3.26 7.74 -15.49
C LEU A 26 2.30 7.24 -14.39
N MET A 27 2.30 5.94 -14.12
CA MET A 27 1.48 5.36 -13.06
C MET A 27 1.93 5.82 -11.66
N CYS A 28 3.23 5.99 -11.44
CA CYS A 28 3.74 6.56 -10.19
C CYS A 28 3.27 8.02 -10.01
N VAL A 29 3.26 8.82 -11.08
CA VAL A 29 2.73 10.18 -11.05
C VAL A 29 1.23 10.17 -10.75
N GLU A 30 0.44 9.33 -11.43
CA GLU A 30 -1.01 9.21 -11.22
C GLU A 30 -1.35 8.76 -9.80
N PHE A 31 -0.59 7.81 -9.26
CA PHE A 31 -0.72 7.33 -7.89
C PHE A 31 -0.46 8.42 -6.85
N LEU A 32 0.61 9.22 -7.02
CA LEU A 32 0.99 10.27 -6.08
C LEU A 32 0.14 11.55 -6.22
N ARG A 33 -0.41 11.83 -7.42
CA ARG A 33 -1.16 13.06 -7.71
C ARG A 33 -2.30 13.37 -6.72
N PRO A 34 -3.17 12.43 -6.31
CA PRO A 34 -4.26 12.75 -5.39
C PRO A 34 -3.79 13.04 -3.95
N LEU A 35 -2.57 12.64 -3.59
CA LEU A 35 -2.02 12.87 -2.25
C LEU A 35 -1.55 14.32 -2.08
N SER A 36 -1.60 14.85 -0.86
CA SER A 36 -0.95 16.11 -0.50
C SER A 36 0.58 15.99 -0.61
N GLU A 37 1.30 17.11 -0.70
CA GLU A 37 2.76 17.11 -0.79
C GLU A 37 3.41 16.33 0.37
N HIS A 38 2.93 16.55 1.60
CA HIS A 38 3.42 15.86 2.79
C HIS A 38 3.20 14.34 2.72
N GLU A 39 2.04 13.90 2.26
CA GLU A 39 1.73 12.48 2.09
C GLU A 39 2.59 11.83 0.99
N ARG A 40 2.85 12.54 -0.12
CA ARG A 40 3.73 12.03 -1.19
C ARG A 40 5.15 11.82 -0.67
N ILE A 41 5.69 12.81 0.05
CA ILE A 41 7.04 12.75 0.63
C ILE A 41 7.11 11.56 1.59
N ARG A 42 6.18 11.48 2.56
CA ARG A 42 6.12 10.38 3.52
C ARG A 42 6.03 9.02 2.84
N TYR A 43 5.19 8.90 1.80
CA TYR A 43 5.02 7.66 1.08
C TYR A 43 6.31 7.21 0.39
N VAL A 44 6.99 8.12 -0.30
CA VAL A 44 8.25 7.80 -0.99
C VAL A 44 9.37 7.47 0.00
N GLU A 45 9.49 8.22 1.09
CA GLU A 45 10.46 7.94 2.15
C GLU A 45 10.21 6.58 2.80
N TYR A 46 8.94 6.26 3.09
CA TYR A 46 8.57 4.94 3.59
C TYR A 46 8.94 3.85 2.59
N ALA A 47 8.61 4.02 1.30
CA ALA A 47 8.92 3.05 0.26
C ALA A 47 10.44 2.80 0.14
N GLU A 48 11.25 3.86 0.20
CA GLU A 48 12.72 3.78 0.17
C GLU A 48 13.28 3.05 1.39
N SER A 49 12.74 3.32 2.59
CA SER A 49 13.19 2.68 3.84
C SER A 49 12.77 1.21 3.98
N SER A 50 11.60 0.84 3.44
CA SER A 50 11.00 -0.48 3.59
C SER A 50 11.35 -1.45 2.47
N GLY A 51 11.93 -0.96 1.37
CA GLY A 51 12.20 -1.79 0.18
C GLY A 51 10.93 -2.20 -0.56
N LEU A 52 9.90 -1.34 -0.52
CA LEU A 52 8.59 -1.59 -1.11
C LEU A 52 8.69 -1.86 -2.61
N SER A 53 8.22 -3.03 -3.06
CA SER A 53 8.24 -3.43 -4.48
C SER A 53 6.91 -3.20 -5.21
N LEU A 54 5.81 -3.05 -4.47
CA LEU A 54 4.43 -2.85 -4.96
C LEU A 54 3.75 -1.75 -4.16
N PHE A 55 2.80 -1.04 -4.75
CA PHE A 55 2.05 0.00 -4.04
C PHE A 55 1.24 -0.59 -2.88
N ILE A 56 1.22 0.13 -1.76
CA ILE A 56 0.30 -0.08 -0.63
C ILE A 56 -0.68 1.08 -0.58
N ASP A 57 -1.79 0.90 0.12
CA ASP A 57 -2.71 2.00 0.33
C ASP A 57 -2.04 3.07 1.22
N PRO A 58 -1.93 4.35 0.81
CA PRO A 58 -1.33 5.41 1.61
C PRO A 58 -1.93 5.56 3.01
N ILE A 59 -3.19 5.14 3.20
CA ILE A 59 -3.86 5.13 4.50
C ILE A 59 -3.13 4.23 5.53
N GLU A 60 -2.36 3.24 5.08
CA GLU A 60 -1.52 2.42 5.96
C GLU A 60 -0.35 3.20 6.59
N LEU A 61 -0.06 4.42 6.09
CA LEU A 61 0.96 5.32 6.62
C LEU A 61 0.40 6.40 7.56
N ASP A 62 -0.90 6.37 7.82
CA ASP A 62 -1.51 7.16 8.87
C ASP A 62 -1.18 6.53 10.24
N PRO A 63 -0.55 7.28 11.18
CA PRO A 63 -0.18 6.76 12.50
C PRO A 63 -1.34 6.18 13.32
N GLU A 64 -2.57 6.66 13.12
CA GLU A 64 -3.74 6.16 13.84
C GLU A 64 -4.27 4.86 13.22
N ILE A 65 -4.10 4.69 11.91
CA ILE A 65 -4.63 3.54 11.16
C ILE A 65 -3.62 2.39 11.07
N MET A 66 -2.33 2.70 10.98
CA MET A 66 -1.23 1.74 10.92
C MET A 66 -1.33 0.62 11.98
N PRO A 67 -1.53 0.90 13.29
CA PRO A 67 -1.66 -0.17 14.29
C PRO A 67 -2.92 -1.02 14.10
N VAL A 68 -4.02 -0.43 13.60
CA VAL A 68 -5.26 -1.15 13.32
C VAL A 68 -5.06 -2.12 12.15
N VAL A 69 -4.47 -1.66 11.05
CA VAL A 69 -4.15 -2.50 9.89
C VAL A 69 -3.19 -3.62 10.27
N ALA A 70 -2.17 -3.33 11.09
CA ALA A 70 -1.23 -4.33 11.57
C ALA A 70 -1.94 -5.43 12.40
N ALA A 71 -2.82 -5.06 13.34
CA ALA A 71 -3.57 -6.01 14.15
C ALA A 71 -4.52 -6.88 13.31
N VAL A 72 -5.22 -6.28 12.34
CA VAL A 72 -6.09 -7.02 11.41
C VAL A 72 -5.27 -7.98 10.55
N ARG A 73 -4.10 -7.55 10.05
CA ARG A 73 -3.19 -8.38 9.25
C ARG A 73 -2.65 -9.57 10.06
N GLU A 74 -2.30 -9.37 11.32
CA GLU A 74 -1.86 -10.43 12.23
C GLU A 74 -2.98 -11.46 12.46
N ARG A 75 -4.21 -10.99 12.69
CA ARG A 75 -5.39 -11.87 12.83
C ARG A 75 -5.69 -12.62 11.54
N ALA A 76 -5.59 -11.97 10.38
CA ALA A 76 -5.73 -12.62 9.08
C ALA A 76 -4.68 -13.75 8.90
N GLY A 77 -3.44 -13.50 9.33
CA GLY A 77 -2.37 -14.50 9.34
C GLY A 77 -2.75 -15.75 10.13
N ARG A 78 -3.23 -15.59 11.38
CA ARG A 78 -3.72 -16.71 12.19
C ARG A 78 -4.85 -17.48 11.52
N LEU A 79 -5.88 -16.78 11.03
CA LEU A 79 -7.01 -17.43 10.34
C LEU A 79 -6.58 -18.20 9.10
N ARG A 80 -5.59 -17.68 8.35
CA ARG A 80 -5.01 -18.38 7.20
C ARG A 80 -4.29 -19.65 7.64
N ASP A 81 -3.49 -19.56 8.70
CA ASP A 81 -2.72 -20.70 9.20
C ASP A 81 -3.66 -21.80 9.77
N ASP A 82 -4.81 -21.40 10.32
CA ASP A 82 -5.92 -22.29 10.72
C ASP A 82 -6.72 -22.85 9.53
N GLY A 83 -6.43 -22.41 8.30
CA GLY A 83 -7.08 -22.89 7.07
C GLY A 83 -8.45 -22.27 6.77
N GLN A 84 -8.85 -21.19 7.44
CA GLN A 84 -10.16 -20.53 7.29
C GLN A 84 -10.39 -19.98 5.87
N PHE A 85 -9.31 -19.68 5.14
CA PHE A 85 -9.36 -19.22 3.76
C PHE A 85 -9.14 -20.33 2.73
N GLY A 86 -9.17 -21.60 3.14
CA GLY A 86 -8.87 -22.74 2.28
C GLY A 86 -7.37 -22.86 1.94
N ARG A 87 -7.07 -23.76 1.00
CA ARG A 87 -5.71 -24.00 0.48
C ARG A 87 -5.68 -23.87 -1.03
N GLY A 88 -4.55 -23.43 -1.59
CA GLY A 88 -4.33 -23.32 -3.02
C GLY A 88 -4.74 -21.96 -3.61
N MET A 89 -4.93 -21.92 -4.92
CA MET A 89 -5.18 -20.69 -5.69
C MET A 89 -6.39 -19.91 -5.16
N GLY A 90 -6.27 -18.58 -5.04
CA GLY A 90 -7.33 -17.70 -4.57
C GLY A 90 -7.45 -17.60 -3.05
N THR A 91 -6.49 -18.16 -2.31
CA THR A 91 -6.41 -17.98 -0.84
C THR A 91 -6.01 -16.55 -0.50
N GLY A 92 -5.04 -15.96 -1.22
CA GLY A 92 -4.65 -14.55 -1.02
C GLY A 92 -5.80 -13.57 -1.26
N GLY A 93 -6.61 -13.80 -2.32
CA GLY A 93 -7.79 -12.99 -2.61
C GLY A 93 -8.84 -13.03 -1.50
N ARG A 94 -9.14 -14.21 -0.95
CA ARG A 94 -10.07 -14.37 0.18
C ARG A 94 -9.56 -13.69 1.46
N LEU A 95 -8.25 -13.79 1.72
CA LEU A 95 -7.62 -13.11 2.85
C LEU A 95 -7.75 -11.59 2.73
N HIS A 96 -7.42 -11.00 1.58
CA HIS A 96 -7.54 -9.55 1.38
C HIS A 96 -9.00 -9.07 1.46
N ALA A 97 -9.94 -9.84 0.89
CA ALA A 97 -11.37 -9.53 0.99
C ALA A 97 -11.84 -9.53 2.45
N TRP A 98 -11.39 -10.50 3.25
CA TRP A 98 -11.68 -10.55 4.68
C TRP A 98 -11.11 -9.35 5.42
N MET A 99 -9.82 -9.02 5.22
CA MET A 99 -9.19 -7.87 5.86
C MET A 99 -9.92 -6.56 5.54
N LYS A 100 -10.28 -6.36 4.27
CA LYS A 100 -11.05 -5.18 3.83
C LYS A 100 -12.42 -5.11 4.52
N GLY A 101 -13.10 -6.25 4.65
CA GLY A 101 -14.38 -6.35 5.37
C GLY A 101 -14.24 -5.97 6.84
N GLU A 102 -13.24 -6.52 7.54
CA GLU A 102 -12.99 -6.22 8.96
C GLU A 102 -12.63 -4.75 9.18
N LEU A 103 -11.73 -4.19 8.36
CA LEU A 103 -11.34 -2.78 8.45
C LEU A 103 -12.54 -1.85 8.23
N ALA A 104 -13.38 -2.15 7.25
CA ALA A 104 -14.57 -1.34 6.97
C ALA A 104 -15.63 -1.47 8.08
N GLN A 105 -15.92 -2.69 8.54
CA GLN A 105 -17.03 -2.94 9.47
C GLN A 105 -16.69 -2.58 10.93
N GLN A 106 -15.49 -2.91 11.39
CA GLN A 106 -15.10 -2.73 12.79
C GLN A 106 -14.49 -1.36 13.06
N HIS A 107 -13.88 -0.75 12.04
CA HIS A 107 -13.07 0.46 12.19
C HIS A 107 -13.49 1.61 11.27
N GLY A 108 -14.43 1.40 10.34
CA GLY A 108 -14.85 2.43 9.38
C GLY A 108 -13.77 2.79 8.35
N ILE A 109 -12.72 1.97 8.22
CA ILE A 109 -11.55 2.26 7.38
C ILE A 109 -11.80 1.73 5.97
N GLN A 110 -11.79 2.64 4.99
CA GLN A 110 -11.89 2.30 3.57
C GLN A 110 -10.51 1.95 3.00
N TRP A 111 -10.07 0.73 3.26
CA TRP A 111 -8.78 0.22 2.78
C TRP A 111 -8.88 -0.39 1.38
N ARG A 112 -7.88 -0.11 0.53
CA ARG A 112 -7.69 -0.69 -0.79
C ARG A 112 -6.70 -1.85 -0.69
N THR A 113 -7.13 -2.99 -1.22
CA THR A 113 -6.35 -4.23 -1.23
C THR A 113 -5.13 -4.13 -2.17
N PRO A 114 -4.10 -4.98 -1.99
CA PRO A 114 -2.97 -5.00 -2.92
C PRO A 114 -3.36 -5.19 -4.40
N PRO A 115 -4.34 -6.04 -4.77
CA PRO A 115 -4.86 -6.10 -6.15
C PRO A 115 -5.48 -4.79 -6.65
N GLU A 116 -6.20 -4.06 -5.80
CA GLU A 116 -6.78 -2.75 -6.17
C GLU A 116 -5.69 -1.67 -6.32
N MET A 117 -4.63 -1.76 -5.51
CA MET A 117 -3.49 -0.85 -5.58
C MET A 117 -2.55 -1.12 -6.76
N ASN A 118 -2.51 -2.37 -7.24
CA ASN A 118 -1.57 -2.81 -8.26
C ASN A 118 -2.31 -3.58 -9.37
N PRO A 119 -3.16 -2.90 -10.17
CA PRO A 119 -3.87 -3.55 -11.25
C PRO A 119 -2.87 -4.13 -12.26
N GLY A 120 -3.02 -5.42 -12.58
CA GLY A 120 -2.13 -6.15 -13.49
C GLY A 120 -1.05 -7.00 -12.80
N VAL A 121 -0.95 -6.94 -11.47
CA VAL A 121 -0.13 -7.87 -10.69
C VAL A 121 -1.00 -9.04 -10.23
N ALA A 122 -0.50 -10.26 -10.41
CA ALA A 122 -1.16 -11.46 -9.89
C ALA A 122 -0.77 -11.65 -8.42
N PHE A 123 -1.78 -11.85 -7.57
CA PHE A 123 -1.64 -12.16 -6.15
C PHE A 123 -2.24 -13.55 -5.93
N ASP A 124 -1.43 -14.54 -5.52
CA ASP A 124 -1.86 -15.92 -5.26
C ASP A 124 -2.21 -16.19 -3.78
#